data_AF-A0A1F1KZS7-F1
#
_entry.id   AF-A0A1F1KZS7-F1
#
_cell.length_a   1.000
_cell.length_b   1.000
_cell.length_c   1.000
_cell.angle_alpha   90.00
_cell.angle_beta   90.00
_cell.angle_gamma   90.00
#
_symmetry.space_group_name_H-M   'P 1'
#
loop_
_entity.id
_entity.type
_entity.pdbx_description
1 polymer ?
#
loop_
_entity_poly.entity_id
_entity_poly.type
_entity_poly.pdbx_seq_one_letter_code
_entity_poly.pdbx_strand_id
1 'polypeptide(L)' 'MIKLAFKFLHWLRQNVTKEQFKTILNATDEDIKFNRLAFGKRTSQMQYVNICSRTAQTVIKAGIQ' A
#
# COMPACT_ATOMS: atom_id res chain seq x y z
N MET A 1 -9.04 8.07 16.53
CA MET A 1 -8.68 6.71 16.09
C MET A 1 -7.98 6.74 14.72
N ILE A 2 -6.74 7.22 14.66
CA ILE A 2 -5.91 7.33 13.44
C ILE A 2 -4.55 6.67 13.74
N LYS A 3 -4.46 5.34 13.82
CA LYS A 3 -3.18 4.73 14.25
C LYS A 3 -2.64 3.62 13.34
N LEU A 4 -3.45 2.71 12.79
CA LEU A 4 -2.88 1.52 12.13
C LEU A 4 -2.20 1.83 10.79
N ALA A 5 -2.98 2.35 9.81
CA ALA A 5 -2.45 2.64 8.48
C ALA A 5 -1.32 3.69 8.53
N PHE A 6 -1.47 4.73 9.36
CA PHE A 6 -0.45 5.75 9.53
C PHE A 6 0.86 5.19 10.10
N LYS A 7 0.81 4.39 11.18
CA LYS A 7 2.01 3.76 11.75
C LYS A 7 2.69 2.83 10.74
N PHE A 8 1.90 2.06 10.00
CA PHE A 8 2.42 1.19 8.95
C PHE A 8 3.12 1.99 7.85
N LEU A 9 2.50 3.05 7.33
CA LEU A 9 3.10 3.89 6.29
C LEU A 9 4.36 4.61 6.77
N HIS A 10 4.37 5.05 8.03
CA HIS A 10 5.56 5.63 8.63
C HIS A 10 6.70 4.61 8.69
N TRP A 11 6.45 3.40 9.19
CA TRP A 11 7.43 2.31 9.19
C TRP A 11 7.89 1.98 7.77
N LEU A 12 6.96 1.81 6.82
CA LEU A 12 7.28 1.44 5.45
C LEU A 12 8.22 2.47 4.81
N ARG A 13 7.93 3.77 4.97
CA ARG A 13 8.78 4.85 4.43
C ARG A 13 10.23 4.79 4.93
N GLN A 14 10.48 4.29 6.14
CA GLN A 14 11.84 4.15 6.68
C GLN A 14 12.58 2.90 6.16
N ASN A 15 11.88 1.97 5.51
CA ASN A 15 12.40 0.65 5.13
C ASN A 15 12.50 0.45 3.61
N VAL A 16 12.11 1.43 2.80
CA VAL A 16 12.17 1.37 1.33
C VAL A 16 12.71 2.68 0.76
N THR A 17 13.18 2.67 -0.50
CA THR A 17 13.57 3.91 -1.19
C THR A 17 12.37 4.83 -1.38
N LYS A 18 12.60 6.10 -1.68
CA LYS A 18 11.54 7.07 -1.93
C LYS A 18 10.70 6.66 -3.15
N GLU A 19 11.36 6.14 -4.17
CA GLU A 19 10.81 5.66 -5.44
C GLU A 19 9.97 4.41 -5.22
N GLN A 20 10.49 3.43 -4.45
CA GLN A 20 9.73 2.27 -4.01
C GLN A 20 8.50 2.68 -3.19
N PHE A 21 8.65 3.61 -2.23
CA PHE A 21 7.53 4.08 -1.41
C PHE A 21 6.43 4.68 -2.28
N LYS A 22 6.78 5.56 -3.22
CA LYS A 22 5.83 6.16 -4.16
C LYS A 22 5.14 5.11 -5.04
N THR A 23 5.91 4.14 -5.55
CA THR A 23 5.39 3.04 -6.37
C THR A 23 4.39 2.19 -5.61
N ILE A 24 4.72 1.83 -4.36
CA ILE A 24 3.86 1.04 -3.49
C ILE A 24 2.55 1.78 -3.19
N LEU A 25 2.62 3.08 -2.88
CA LEU A 25 1.41 3.88 -2.62
C LEU A 25 0.52 3.97 -3.85
N ASN A 26 1.08 4.28 -5.02
CA ASN A 26 0.32 4.41 -6.25
C ASN A 26 -0.39 3.09 -6.62
N ALA A 27 0.33 1.97 -6.60
CA ALA A 27 -0.24 0.66 -6.91
C ALA A 27 -1.29 0.22 -5.87
N THR A 28 -1.09 0.55 -4.59
CA THR A 28 -2.08 0.30 -3.53
C THR A 28 -3.36 1.10 -3.78
N ASP A 29 -3.24 2.37 -4.13
CA ASP A 29 -4.38 3.24 -4.42
C ASP A 29 -5.15 2.80 -5.68
N GLU A 30 -4.43 2.34 -6.71
CA GLU A 30 -5.04 1.78 -7.92
C GLU A 30 -5.82 0.49 -7.63
N ASP A 31 -5.28 -0.44 -6.84
CA ASP A 31 -5.98 -1.66 -6.43
C ASP A 31 -7.24 -1.34 -5.61
N ILE A 32 -7.17 -0.38 -4.69
CA ILE A 32 -8.33 0.06 -3.91
C ILE A 32 -9.38 0.72 -4.81
N LYS A 33 -8.97 1.59 -5.73
CA LYS A 33 -9.87 2.24 -6.69
C LYS A 33 -10.55 1.21 -7.59
N PHE A 34 -9.78 0.28 -8.13
CA PHE A 34 -10.31 -0.80 -8.95
C PHE A 34 -11.33 -1.64 -8.16
N ASN A 35 -10.98 -2.05 -6.94
CA ASN A 35 -11.87 -2.84 -6.10
C ASN A 35 -13.18 -2.13 -5.76
N ARG A 36 -13.12 -0.81 -5.55
CA ARG A 36 -14.30 0.02 -5.30
C ARG A 36 -15.16 0.18 -6.55
N LEU A 37 -14.55 0.51 -7.68
CA LEU A 37 -15.28 0.80 -8.93
C LEU A 37 -15.85 -0.46 -9.58
N ALA A 38 -15.08 -1.54 -9.62
CA ALA A 38 -15.49 -2.79 -10.28
C ALA A 38 -16.40 -3.66 -9.40
N PHE A 39 -16.23 -3.64 -8.07
CA PHE A 39 -16.93 -4.57 -7.18
C PHE A 39 -17.70 -3.92 -6.02
N GLY A 40 -17.71 -2.58 -5.92
CA GLY A 40 -18.37 -1.87 -4.82
C GLY A 40 -17.74 -2.12 -3.44
N LYS A 41 -16.54 -2.71 -3.38
CA LYS A 41 -15.89 -3.08 -2.11
C LYS A 41 -15.35 -1.83 -1.42
N ARG A 42 -15.66 -1.69 -0.13
CA ARG A 42 -15.04 -0.68 0.75
C ARG A 42 -13.80 -1.28 1.42
N THR A 43 -12.78 -0.46 1.62
CA THR A 43 -11.51 -0.86 2.21
C THR A 43 -11.37 -0.30 3.63
N SER A 44 -11.22 -1.17 4.61
CA SER A 44 -10.90 -0.81 6.00
C SER A 44 -9.40 -0.50 6.18
N GLN A 45 -9.01 0.09 7.31
CA GLN A 45 -7.58 0.34 7.60
C GLN A 45 -6.73 -0.94 7.59
N MET A 46 -7.28 -2.06 8.09
CA MET A 46 -6.58 -3.34 8.09
C MET A 46 -6.43 -3.90 6.67
N GLN A 47 -7.47 -3.78 5.84
CA GLN A 47 -7.39 -4.18 4.43
C GLN A 47 -6.40 -3.31 3.66
N TYR A 48 -6.35 -2.01 3.93
CA TYR A 48 -5.34 -1.11 3.36
C TYR A 48 -3.92 -1.60 3.67
N VAL A 49 -3.62 -1.88 4.95
CA VAL A 49 -2.31 -2.40 5.35
C VAL A 49 -1.99 -3.73 4.66
N ASN A 50 -2.97 -4.63 4.53
CA ASN A 50 -2.77 -5.91 3.86
C ASN A 50 -2.52 -5.76 2.35
N ILE A 51 -3.22 -4.87 1.66
CA ILE A 51 -2.96 -4.55 0.24
C ILE A 51 -1.55 -3.96 0.13
N CYS A 52 -1.26 -2.92 0.89
CA CYS A 52 0.01 -2.20 0.84
C CYS A 52 1.21 -3.10 1.16
N SER A 53 1.08 -4.00 2.14
CA SER A 53 2.12 -4.99 2.49
C SER A 53 2.41 -5.97 1.35
N ARG A 54 1.36 -6.49 0.68
CA ARG A 54 1.53 -7.37 -0.50
C ARG A 54 2.19 -6.63 -1.65
N THR A 55 1.76 -5.40 -1.93
CA THR A 55 2.37 -4.55 -2.96
C THR A 55 3.84 -4.26 -2.65
N ALA A 56 4.17 -3.96 -1.39
CA ALA A 56 5.56 -3.75 -0.96
C ALA A 56 6.43 -4.98 -1.21
N GLN A 57 5.97 -6.18 -0.86
CA GLN A 57 6.69 -7.42 -1.12
C GLN A 57 6.96 -7.61 -2.62
N THR A 58 5.98 -7.33 -3.48
CA THR A 58 6.14 -7.42 -4.94
C THR A 58 7.16 -6.41 -5.46
N VAL A 59 7.06 -5.14 -5.06
CA VAL A 59 7.97 -4.07 -5.51
C VAL A 59 9.42 -4.35 -5.08
N ILE A 60 9.62 -4.77 -3.83
CA ILE A 60 10.94 -5.11 -3.30
C ILE A 60 11.54 -6.29 -4.07
N LYS A 61 10.76 -7.35 -4.30
CA LYS A 61 11.23 -8.54 -5.06
C LYS A 61 11.53 -8.22 -6.52
N ALA A 62 10.79 -7.29 -7.13
CA ALA A 62 11.01 -6.88 -8.51
C ALA A 62 12.30 -6.05 -8.70
N GLY A 63 12.96 -5.63 -7.63
CA GLY A 63 14.21 -4.85 -7.70
C GLY A 63 14.01 -3.44 -8.26
N ILE A 64 12.79 -2.89 -8.17
CA ILE A 64 12.51 -1.49 -8.56
C ILE A 64 13.32 -0.57 -7.65
N GLN A 65 14.19 0.25 -8.22
CA GLN A 65 15.04 1.21 -7.50
C GLN A 65 14.47 2.62 -7.54
#